data_AF-A0A518EML4-F1
#
_entry.id   AF-A0A518EML4-F1
#
_cell.length_a   1.000
_cell.length_b   1.000
_cell.length_c   1.000
_cell.angle_alpha   90.00
_cell.angle_beta   90.00
_cell.angle_gamma   90.00
#
_symmetry.space_group_name_H-M   'P 1'
#
loop_
_entity.id
_entity.type
_entity.pdbx_description
1 polymer ?
#
loop_
_entity_poly.entity_id
_entity_poly.type
_entity_poly.pdbx_seq_one_letter_code
_entity_poly.pdbx_strand_id
1 'polypeptide(L)'
;MRYLSCWLLGAALGGAASAQVQFYPGHIPNPTATIDFDNPFVASGPIASNSAVFTGAGISSITPVGAWITGTDLMTIGSNVDGQGLVVAGGVLGIAGPGQPLDNADIGDGFDIVLTTAVDQFEFTFVDQIGMTYEVELFSGATSLGVGTFYYHNAFPAPPLFFRAGAPFDRVLITFPNGSGGVGLDFIQLGDGPPPPALPNNCVETTYVNDNQGDIGGMVYFDLTTTQQVMIEGLSLNTSQQGTPIGLEVYTTPGTYVGNESNAAAWTLVAVDDGTSVAMGTGFKTPVTFASPITLPAGTVGVALVGRNSATGATTRHAYVAGNGANQIATSNDGRLTISAGAASNGTFAGTVFSPRVFNGTICAAGDPTIGTRYCSPANVNSSGMPGSITVAGSSSVAMNDVELRGDDLPSFSFGFFLTSTTQGFVANPAGSQGNLCLAGAIGRFVGSGQIQNSGVAGTMALAINLNQHPTPTGLVAVQPGQTWNYQLWFRDSVGGTAVSNFTDGVSVMFQ
;
A
#
# COMPACT_ATOMS: atom_id res chain seq x y z
N MET A 1 22.73 37.91 50.55
CA MET A 1 21.99 37.56 49.31
C MET A 1 22.94 36.76 48.44
N ARG A 2 22.48 35.59 47.98
CA ARG A 2 23.25 34.44 47.41
C ARG A 2 23.85 34.78 46.03
N TYR A 3 25.14 34.49 45.76
CA TYR A 3 25.75 33.34 45.02
C TYR A 3 25.08 32.99 43.66
N LEU A 4 25.69 32.53 42.56
CA LEU A 4 27.03 32.50 41.92
C LEU A 4 26.84 31.62 40.63
N SER A 5 27.41 32.02 39.49
CA SER A 5 27.98 31.21 38.38
C SER A 5 27.22 30.09 37.60
N CYS A 6 27.19 30.28 36.26
CA CYS A 6 27.58 29.40 35.13
C CYS A 6 26.87 28.05 34.86
N TRP A 7 26.35 27.84 33.64
CA TRP A 7 26.84 26.88 32.61
C TRP A 7 26.06 27.05 31.28
N LEU A 8 26.79 27.04 30.16
CA LEU A 8 26.26 26.92 28.79
C LEU A 8 25.46 25.62 28.63
N LEU A 9 24.39 25.63 27.83
CA LEU A 9 24.20 24.63 26.77
C LEU A 9 23.40 25.25 25.62
N GLY A 10 23.94 25.08 24.41
CA GLY A 10 23.50 25.76 23.20
C GLY A 10 22.13 25.34 22.69
N ALA A 11 21.56 26.25 21.92
CA ALA A 11 20.49 25.97 20.98
C ALA A 11 20.87 24.79 20.07
N ALA A 12 20.21 23.66 20.25
CA ALA A 12 20.06 22.66 19.21
C ALA A 12 18.67 22.86 18.60
N LEU A 13 18.55 23.86 17.72
CA LEU A 13 17.53 23.85 16.65
C LEU A 13 17.99 22.79 15.63
N GLY A 14 17.81 21.52 16.00
CA GLY A 14 17.78 20.43 15.05
C GLY A 14 16.33 20.23 14.67
N GLY A 15 15.94 20.69 13.47
CA GLY A 15 14.66 20.33 12.88
C GLY A 15 14.63 18.83 12.63
N ALA A 16 14.14 18.07 13.60
CA ALA A 16 13.61 16.75 13.34
C ALA A 16 12.30 16.98 12.58
N ALA A 17 12.16 16.40 11.38
CA ALA A 17 10.85 16.22 10.78
C ALA A 17 9.94 15.62 11.88
N SER A 18 8.80 16.24 12.16
CA SER A 18 7.88 15.74 13.19
C SER A 18 7.58 14.28 12.86
N ALA A 19 7.78 13.37 13.82
CA ALA A 19 7.34 12.00 13.66
C ALA A 19 5.85 12.02 13.30
N GLN A 20 5.48 11.42 12.17
CA GLN A 20 4.10 11.42 11.68
C GLN A 20 3.45 10.09 12.03
N VAL A 21 2.22 10.13 12.53
CA VAL A 21 1.41 8.91 12.70
C VAL A 21 1.19 8.29 11.33
N GLN A 22 1.47 6.99 11.20
CA GLN A 22 1.17 6.23 10.00
C GLN A 22 -0.29 5.83 10.01
N PHE A 23 -0.95 5.86 8.86
CA PHE A 23 -2.32 5.40 8.69
C PHE A 23 -2.39 4.39 7.55
N TYR A 24 -3.37 3.50 7.64
CA TYR A 24 -3.59 2.43 6.69
C TYR A 24 -5.09 2.32 6.40
N PRO A 25 -5.49 2.23 5.11
CA PRO A 25 -6.88 2.02 4.76
C PRO A 25 -7.32 0.57 5.05
N GLY A 26 -8.58 0.41 5.45
CA GLY A 26 -9.20 -0.85 5.84
C GLY A 26 -9.31 -1.03 7.35
N HIS A 27 -9.77 -2.20 7.75
CA HIS A 27 -9.87 -2.59 9.15
C HIS A 27 -8.56 -3.18 9.68
N ILE A 28 -8.37 -3.13 11.00
CA ILE A 28 -7.30 -3.85 11.69
C ILE A 28 -7.38 -5.36 11.36
N PRO A 29 -6.32 -5.98 10.82
CA PRO A 29 -6.27 -7.42 10.63
C PRO A 29 -6.16 -8.15 11.99
N ASN A 30 -7.19 -8.92 12.36
CA ASN A 30 -7.29 -9.65 13.63
C ASN A 30 -7.19 -8.75 14.88
N PRO A 31 -8.20 -7.90 15.13
CA PRO A 31 -8.21 -7.02 16.28
C PRO A 31 -8.16 -7.80 17.59
N THR A 32 -7.47 -7.26 18.59
CA THR A 32 -7.39 -7.83 19.94
C THR A 32 -8.56 -7.39 20.81
N ALA A 33 -9.16 -6.24 20.49
CA ALA A 33 -10.40 -5.78 21.10
C ALA A 33 -11.22 -4.95 20.11
N THR A 34 -12.54 -4.92 20.32
CA THR A 34 -13.49 -4.13 19.54
C THR A 34 -14.58 -3.61 20.46
N ILE A 35 -14.92 -2.34 20.29
CA ILE A 35 -16.11 -1.71 20.85
C ILE A 35 -16.98 -1.30 19.68
N ASP A 36 -18.22 -1.75 19.72
CA ASP A 36 -19.27 -1.39 18.78
C ASP A 36 -20.51 -1.05 19.63
N PHE A 37 -20.93 0.21 19.64
CA PHE A 37 -21.95 0.68 20.60
C PHE A 37 -23.35 0.19 20.28
N ASP A 38 -23.57 -0.38 19.09
CA ASP A 38 -24.80 -1.04 18.71
C ASP A 38 -24.77 -2.57 18.86
N ASN A 39 -23.57 -3.15 19.05
CA ASN A 39 -23.37 -4.60 19.06
C ASN A 39 -22.30 -5.08 20.08
N PRO A 40 -22.68 -5.37 21.35
CA PRO A 40 -24.04 -5.32 21.89
C PRO A 40 -24.50 -3.90 22.23
N PHE A 41 -25.76 -3.61 21.96
CA PHE A 41 -26.39 -2.31 22.21
C PHE A 41 -26.13 -1.74 23.61
N VAL A 42 -25.64 -0.50 23.68
CA VAL A 42 -25.34 0.21 24.93
C VAL A 42 -26.40 1.26 25.22
N ALA A 43 -27.13 1.16 26.32
CA ALA A 43 -28.23 2.09 26.63
C ALA A 43 -27.81 3.58 26.55
N SER A 44 -28.64 4.39 25.87
CA SER A 44 -28.40 5.83 25.74
C SER A 44 -28.40 6.56 27.09
N GLY A 45 -27.61 7.62 27.18
CA GLY A 45 -27.48 8.45 28.38
C GLY A 45 -26.01 8.66 28.80
N PRO A 46 -25.78 9.33 29.94
CA PRO A 46 -24.44 9.59 30.45
C PRO A 46 -23.67 8.28 30.71
N ILE A 47 -22.39 8.26 30.31
CA ILE A 47 -21.50 7.12 30.53
C ILE A 47 -20.24 7.58 31.27
N ALA A 48 -19.83 6.83 32.29
CA ALA A 48 -18.61 7.13 33.04
C ALA A 48 -17.39 6.90 32.15
N SER A 49 -16.36 7.74 32.28
CA SER A 49 -15.13 7.66 31.47
C SER A 49 -14.41 6.31 31.57
N ASN A 50 -14.63 5.55 32.65
CA ASN A 50 -14.06 4.23 32.91
C ASN A 50 -15.13 3.12 32.96
N SER A 51 -16.21 3.26 32.20
CA SER A 51 -17.28 2.27 32.11
C SER A 51 -16.76 0.85 31.79
N ALA A 52 -17.51 -0.17 32.21
CA ALA A 52 -17.23 -1.57 31.89
C ALA A 52 -17.19 -1.84 30.38
N VAL A 53 -17.91 -1.04 29.59
CA VAL A 53 -17.87 -1.08 28.11
C VAL A 53 -16.45 -0.80 27.59
N PHE A 54 -15.74 0.16 28.19
CA PHE A 54 -14.39 0.53 27.78
C PHE A 54 -13.35 -0.42 28.38
N THR A 55 -13.43 -0.66 29.69
CA THR A 55 -12.44 -1.46 30.41
C THR A 55 -12.47 -2.93 30.01
N GLY A 56 -13.62 -3.45 29.60
CA GLY A 56 -13.73 -4.80 29.02
C GLY A 56 -13.03 -4.97 27.67
N ALA A 57 -12.76 -3.88 26.96
CA ALA A 57 -12.09 -3.84 25.67
C ALA A 57 -10.64 -3.31 25.76
N GLY A 58 -10.05 -3.26 26.96
CA GLY A 58 -8.66 -2.82 27.15
C GLY A 58 -8.48 -1.29 27.14
N ILE A 59 -9.55 -0.52 27.29
CA ILE A 59 -9.50 0.95 27.43
C ILE A 59 -9.71 1.31 28.90
N SER A 60 -8.70 1.92 29.52
CA SER A 60 -8.77 2.36 30.92
C SER A 60 -9.69 3.56 31.11
N SER A 61 -9.68 4.51 30.17
CA SER A 61 -10.60 5.64 30.17
C SER A 61 -10.76 6.29 28.81
N ILE A 62 -11.95 6.83 28.53
CA ILE A 62 -12.21 7.81 27.47
C ILE A 62 -12.72 9.09 28.11
N THR A 63 -12.12 10.24 27.79
CA THR A 63 -12.50 11.53 28.37
C THR A 63 -12.66 12.58 27.25
N PRO A 64 -13.71 13.41 27.26
CA PRO A 64 -13.80 14.53 26.34
C PRO A 64 -12.70 15.57 26.65
N VAL A 65 -12.10 16.10 25.61
CA VAL A 65 -11.10 17.17 25.64
C VAL A 65 -11.76 18.46 25.18
N GLY A 66 -11.40 19.56 25.82
CA GLY A 66 -11.87 20.89 25.45
C GLY A 66 -13.25 21.25 25.99
N ALA A 67 -13.88 22.26 25.39
CA ALA A 67 -15.10 22.89 25.87
C ALA A 67 -16.22 22.77 24.84
N TRP A 68 -16.70 21.53 24.68
CA TRP A 68 -17.78 21.17 23.78
C TRP A 68 -19.00 22.08 23.97
N ILE A 69 -19.54 22.56 22.85
CA ILE A 69 -20.63 23.53 22.83
C ILE A 69 -21.94 22.78 22.72
N THR A 70 -22.78 22.89 23.75
CA THR A 70 -24.14 22.35 23.71
C THR A 70 -24.95 23.04 22.61
N GLY A 71 -25.17 22.32 21.52
CA GLY A 71 -25.86 22.77 20.31
C GLY A 71 -27.32 22.33 20.23
N THR A 72 -27.93 22.56 19.08
CA THR A 72 -29.24 21.97 18.70
C THR A 72 -29.09 20.69 17.88
N ASP A 73 -27.86 20.22 17.70
CA ASP A 73 -27.57 19.09 16.84
C ASP A 73 -28.13 17.81 17.46
N LEU A 74 -28.75 17.01 16.60
CA LEU A 74 -29.29 15.70 16.93
C LEU A 74 -28.60 14.70 16.04
N MET A 75 -28.21 13.56 16.59
CA MET A 75 -27.63 12.47 15.80
C MET A 75 -28.59 12.06 14.66
N THR A 76 -28.12 12.03 13.41
CA THR A 76 -28.98 11.79 12.24
C THR A 76 -29.02 10.31 11.84
N ILE A 77 -30.17 9.82 11.35
CA ILE A 77 -30.29 8.48 10.74
C ILE A 77 -29.56 8.49 9.41
N GLY A 78 -28.39 7.84 9.34
CA GLY A 78 -27.59 7.72 8.12
C GLY A 78 -26.09 7.83 8.32
N SER A 79 -25.61 8.25 9.49
CA SER A 79 -24.18 8.26 9.82
C SER A 79 -23.61 6.91 10.20
N ASN A 80 -24.48 5.97 10.54
CA ASN A 80 -24.19 4.61 10.92
C ASN A 80 -25.46 3.83 10.60
N VAL A 81 -25.34 2.86 9.69
CA VAL A 81 -26.46 1.99 9.33
C VAL A 81 -26.90 1.21 10.58
N ASP A 82 -27.89 1.76 11.29
CA ASP A 82 -28.65 1.23 12.45
C ASP A 82 -28.01 1.26 13.87
N GLY A 83 -27.17 2.25 14.22
CA GLY A 83 -26.42 2.24 15.50
C GLY A 83 -26.46 3.47 16.42
N GLN A 84 -25.98 3.30 17.65
CA GLN A 84 -25.67 4.36 18.63
C GLN A 84 -24.17 4.69 18.58
N GLY A 85 -23.76 5.86 19.09
CA GLY A 85 -22.34 6.21 19.23
C GLY A 85 -22.02 6.86 20.57
N LEU A 86 -20.74 6.86 20.91
CA LEU A 86 -20.15 7.64 21.99
C LEU A 86 -20.07 9.11 21.59
N VAL A 87 -20.64 9.98 22.41
CA VAL A 87 -20.80 11.40 22.11
C VAL A 87 -20.46 12.27 23.31
N VAL A 88 -20.40 13.57 23.10
CA VAL A 88 -20.53 14.56 24.16
C VAL A 88 -21.93 15.17 24.08
N ALA A 89 -22.62 15.24 25.22
CA ALA A 89 -23.93 15.85 25.34
C ALA A 89 -24.03 16.61 26.66
N GLY A 90 -24.28 17.92 26.61
CA GLY A 90 -24.28 18.77 27.80
C GLY A 90 -22.89 18.85 28.49
N GLY A 91 -21.82 18.78 27.71
CA GLY A 91 -20.43 18.84 28.17
C GLY A 91 -19.93 17.58 28.88
N VAL A 92 -20.68 16.48 28.82
CA VAL A 92 -20.30 15.19 29.43
C VAL A 92 -20.36 14.06 28.43
N LEU A 93 -19.58 13.01 28.69
CA LEU A 93 -19.54 11.80 27.86
C LEU A 93 -20.88 11.04 27.97
N GLY A 94 -21.43 10.62 26.83
CA GLY A 94 -22.68 9.90 26.76
C GLY A 94 -22.75 8.93 25.59
N ILE A 95 -23.77 8.07 25.59
CA ILE A 95 -24.17 7.26 24.44
C ILE A 95 -25.44 7.86 23.86
N ALA A 96 -25.44 8.13 22.55
CA ALA A 96 -26.58 8.68 21.84
C ALA A 96 -26.91 7.80 20.63
N GLY A 97 -28.19 7.66 20.35
CA GLY A 97 -28.69 7.10 19.10
C GLY A 97 -29.39 8.18 18.28
N PRO A 98 -29.94 7.83 17.11
CA PRO A 98 -30.59 8.81 16.25
C PRO A 98 -31.69 9.60 16.95
N GLY A 99 -31.68 10.92 16.74
CA GLY A 99 -32.60 11.87 17.38
C GLY A 99 -32.25 12.28 18.82
N GLN A 100 -31.16 11.75 19.40
CA GLN A 100 -30.66 12.20 20.70
C GLN A 100 -29.67 13.38 20.57
N PRO A 101 -29.51 14.22 21.61
CA PRO A 101 -28.64 15.40 21.57
C PRO A 101 -27.17 15.06 21.35
N LEU A 102 -26.49 15.95 20.63
CA LEU A 102 -25.07 15.90 20.31
C LEU A 102 -24.46 17.31 20.43
N ASP A 103 -23.36 17.45 21.15
CA ASP A 103 -22.64 18.72 21.28
C ASP A 103 -21.66 18.92 20.13
N ASN A 104 -21.42 20.19 19.76
CA ASN A 104 -20.53 20.56 18.67
C ASN A 104 -19.13 20.79 19.20
N ALA A 105 -18.12 20.28 18.48
CA ALA A 105 -16.73 20.48 18.83
C ALA A 105 -16.21 21.84 18.36
N ASP A 106 -15.62 22.62 19.27
CA ASP A 106 -14.84 23.82 18.93
C ASP A 106 -13.38 23.44 18.59
N ILE A 107 -12.57 24.44 18.24
CA ILE A 107 -11.15 24.28 17.93
C ILE A 107 -10.40 23.67 19.12
N GLY A 108 -9.80 22.50 18.90
CA GLY A 108 -9.01 21.78 19.90
C GLY A 108 -9.82 20.84 20.80
N ASP A 109 -11.15 20.79 20.64
CA ASP A 109 -11.99 19.79 21.31
C ASP A 109 -11.71 18.39 20.75
N GLY A 110 -12.08 17.34 21.49
CA GLY A 110 -11.78 15.98 21.07
C GLY A 110 -12.01 14.88 22.12
N PHE A 111 -11.34 13.75 21.92
CA PHE A 111 -11.39 12.57 22.79
C PHE A 111 -9.99 12.12 23.19
N ASP A 112 -9.76 11.94 24.49
CA ASP A 112 -8.55 11.36 25.06
C ASP A 112 -8.83 9.93 25.51
N ILE A 113 -8.15 8.97 24.88
CA ILE A 113 -8.37 7.53 25.05
C ILE A 113 -7.10 6.93 25.63
N VAL A 114 -7.19 6.37 26.84
CA VAL A 114 -6.06 5.76 27.55
C VAL A 114 -6.26 4.26 27.63
N LEU A 115 -5.29 3.50 27.15
CA LEU A 115 -5.33 2.04 27.06
C LEU A 115 -4.77 1.38 28.32
N THR A 116 -5.24 0.19 28.66
CA THR A 116 -4.71 -0.59 29.80
C THR A 116 -3.33 -1.16 29.54
N THR A 117 -3.03 -1.42 28.27
CA THR A 117 -1.76 -1.95 27.77
C THR A 117 -1.44 -1.28 26.44
N ALA A 118 -0.15 -1.11 26.14
CA ALA A 118 0.26 -0.57 24.86
C ALA A 118 -0.11 -1.53 23.71
N VAL A 119 -0.54 -0.96 22.58
CA VAL A 119 -0.92 -1.67 21.35
C VAL A 119 -0.17 -1.09 20.15
N ASP A 120 -0.19 -1.80 19.03
CA ASP A 120 0.46 -1.33 17.80
C ASP A 120 -0.50 -0.65 16.81
N GLN A 121 -1.80 -0.91 16.93
CA GLN A 121 -2.84 -0.49 15.98
C GLN A 121 -4.06 0.06 16.71
N PHE A 122 -4.61 1.15 16.19
CA PHE A 122 -5.86 1.76 16.67
C PHE A 122 -6.72 2.14 15.48
N GLU A 123 -8.01 1.83 15.53
CA GLU A 123 -8.98 2.19 14.51
C GLU A 123 -10.19 2.83 15.18
N PHE A 124 -10.79 3.80 14.49
CA PHE A 124 -12.08 4.30 14.90
C PHE A 124 -12.91 4.79 13.71
N THR A 125 -14.22 4.93 13.92
CA THR A 125 -15.16 5.58 12.98
C THR A 125 -15.95 6.67 13.70
N PHE A 126 -16.20 7.80 13.03
CA PHE A 126 -17.03 8.87 13.59
C PHE A 126 -18.53 8.57 13.44
N VAL A 127 -19.37 9.30 14.17
CA VAL A 127 -20.82 9.43 13.91
C VAL A 127 -21.19 10.87 13.54
N ASP A 128 -22.33 10.98 12.85
CA ASP A 128 -23.01 12.17 12.35
C ASP A 128 -22.27 12.96 11.25
N GLN A 129 -21.10 13.54 11.54
CA GLN A 129 -20.50 14.54 10.65
C GLN A 129 -19.51 13.96 9.64
N ILE A 130 -19.59 14.47 8.41
CA ILE A 130 -18.64 14.25 7.32
C ILE A 130 -17.99 15.57 6.91
N GLY A 131 -16.89 15.50 6.19
CA GLY A 131 -16.22 16.67 5.62
C GLY A 131 -15.44 17.48 6.66
N MET A 132 -14.85 16.81 7.65
CA MET A 132 -14.21 17.46 8.80
C MET A 132 -12.74 17.06 8.96
N THR A 133 -11.91 18.00 9.38
CA THR A 133 -10.51 17.74 9.73
C THR A 133 -10.40 17.29 11.18
N TYR A 134 -9.58 16.27 11.43
CA TYR A 134 -9.23 15.81 12.76
C TYR A 134 -7.74 15.49 12.83
N GLU A 135 -7.17 15.51 14.03
CA GLU A 135 -5.81 15.08 14.30
C GLU A 135 -5.83 13.83 15.17
N VAL A 136 -4.89 12.93 14.92
CA VAL A 136 -4.62 11.78 15.80
C VAL A 136 -3.18 11.91 16.28
N GLU A 137 -3.00 11.91 17.60
CA GLU A 137 -1.70 11.86 18.24
C GLU A 137 -1.59 10.59 19.08
N LEU A 138 -0.48 9.87 18.93
CA LEU A 138 -0.22 8.60 19.61
C LEU A 138 0.88 8.78 20.65
N PHE A 139 0.72 8.18 21.83
CA PHE A 139 1.65 8.35 22.95
C PHE A 139 2.12 7.02 23.53
N SER A 140 3.37 6.99 23.99
CA SER A 140 3.88 5.98 24.92
C SER A 140 4.12 6.66 26.27
N GLY A 141 3.24 6.40 27.23
CA GLY A 141 3.15 7.16 28.47
C GLY A 141 2.89 8.64 28.20
N ALA A 142 3.77 9.51 28.67
CA ALA A 142 3.68 10.95 28.44
C ALA A 142 4.38 11.43 27.15
N THR A 143 5.00 10.52 26.38
CA THR A 143 5.82 10.88 25.21
C THR A 143 5.00 10.73 23.94
N SER A 144 4.86 11.82 23.18
CA SER A 144 4.27 11.77 21.83
C SER A 144 5.19 10.97 20.90
N LEU A 145 4.60 10.01 20.19
CA LEU A 145 5.23 9.23 19.13
C LEU A 145 5.00 9.85 17.75
N GLY A 146 4.15 10.87 17.68
CA GLY A 146 3.83 11.58 16.47
C GLY A 146 2.38 12.02 16.41
N VAL A 147 2.11 12.95 15.52
CA VAL A 147 0.78 13.46 15.19
C VAL A 147 0.51 13.29 13.69
N GLY A 148 -0.74 13.04 13.32
CA GLY A 148 -1.20 13.07 11.94
C GLY A 148 -2.48 13.89 11.83
N THR A 149 -2.57 14.72 10.80
CA THR A 149 -3.79 15.46 10.46
C THR A 149 -4.49 14.74 9.31
N PHE A 150 -5.78 14.46 9.50
CA PHE A 150 -6.60 13.65 8.62
C PHE A 150 -7.89 14.40 8.29
N TYR A 151 -8.53 13.99 7.20
CA TYR A 151 -9.79 14.55 6.77
C TYR A 151 -10.80 13.43 6.61
N TYR A 152 -11.90 13.55 7.34
CA TYR A 152 -13.02 12.63 7.30
C TYR A 152 -13.94 13.02 6.14
N HIS A 153 -14.01 12.19 5.10
CA HIS A 153 -14.64 12.52 3.81
C HIS A 153 -16.15 12.27 3.74
N ASN A 154 -16.75 12.70 2.63
CA ASN A 154 -18.21 12.87 2.42
C ASN A 154 -19.05 11.59 2.19
N ALA A 155 -18.56 10.41 2.55
CA ALA A 155 -19.32 9.17 2.38
C ALA A 155 -19.14 8.25 3.58
N PHE A 156 -20.25 7.86 4.20
CA PHE A 156 -20.32 6.79 5.18
C PHE A 156 -20.72 5.46 4.49
N PRO A 157 -20.06 4.33 4.81
CA PRO A 157 -18.78 4.26 5.51
C PRO A 157 -17.63 4.64 4.55
N ALA A 158 -16.77 5.58 4.96
CA ALA A 158 -15.46 5.71 4.35
C ALA A 158 -14.70 4.41 4.64
N PRO A 159 -13.79 3.95 3.75
CA PRO A 159 -12.92 2.84 4.12
C PRO A 159 -12.26 3.21 5.47
N PRO A 160 -12.37 2.33 6.49
CA PRO A 160 -11.87 2.63 7.82
C PRO A 160 -10.38 2.94 7.74
N LEU A 161 -9.89 3.71 8.71
CA LEU A 161 -8.47 3.96 8.86
C LEU A 161 -8.01 3.36 10.17
N PHE A 162 -6.93 2.61 10.12
CA PHE A 162 -6.20 2.27 11.34
C PHE A 162 -4.82 2.92 11.35
N PHE A 163 -4.41 3.31 12.55
CA PHE A 163 -3.24 4.13 12.84
C PHE A 163 -2.17 3.29 13.52
N ARG A 164 -0.90 3.56 13.21
CA ARG A 164 0.28 2.99 13.86
C ARG A 164 1.31 4.08 14.13
N ALA A 165 2.17 3.86 15.12
CA ALA A 165 3.36 4.67 15.37
C ALA A 165 4.64 3.85 15.17
N GLY A 166 5.81 4.50 15.32
CA GLY A 166 7.11 3.82 15.27
C GLY A 166 7.40 2.89 16.47
N ALA A 167 6.50 2.85 17.45
CA ALA A 167 6.54 1.99 18.62
C ALA A 167 5.10 1.75 19.13
N PRO A 168 4.85 0.73 19.98
CA PRO A 168 3.57 0.55 20.65
C PRO A 168 3.18 1.80 21.46
N PHE A 169 1.89 2.08 21.52
CA PHE A 169 1.31 3.25 22.20
C PHE A 169 0.21 2.83 23.17
N ASP A 170 0.06 3.57 24.27
CA ASP A 170 -0.91 3.33 25.33
C ASP A 170 -1.91 4.48 25.49
N ARG A 171 -1.82 5.52 24.67
CA ARG A 171 -2.79 6.61 24.65
C ARG A 171 -2.96 7.18 23.24
N VAL A 172 -4.21 7.47 22.89
CA VAL A 172 -4.63 8.08 21.63
C VAL A 172 -5.38 9.37 21.94
N LEU A 173 -4.95 10.48 21.35
CA LEU A 173 -5.63 11.75 21.42
C LEU A 173 -6.20 12.07 20.04
N ILE A 174 -7.51 12.26 19.95
CA ILE A 174 -8.20 12.70 18.74
C ILE A 174 -8.68 14.13 18.97
N THR A 175 -8.31 15.09 18.12
CA THR A 175 -8.70 16.51 18.26
C THR A 175 -9.20 17.13 16.96
N PHE A 176 -9.99 18.20 17.05
CA PHE A 176 -10.55 18.91 15.89
C PHE A 176 -9.88 20.29 15.71
N PRO A 177 -8.90 20.44 14.80
CA PRO A 177 -8.09 21.66 14.72
C PRO A 177 -8.84 22.89 14.19
N ASN A 178 -9.97 22.70 13.50
CA ASN A 178 -10.77 23.79 12.93
C ASN A 178 -12.17 23.90 13.55
N GLY A 179 -12.46 23.10 14.60
CA GLY A 179 -13.82 22.86 15.05
C GLY A 179 -14.64 22.05 14.03
N SER A 180 -15.78 21.52 14.46
CA SER A 180 -16.71 20.77 13.61
C SER A 180 -18.16 20.85 14.13
N GLY A 181 -19.12 20.31 13.37
CA GLY A 181 -20.49 20.11 13.87
C GLY A 181 -20.57 19.06 14.98
N GLY A 182 -21.78 18.63 15.33
CA GLY A 182 -21.96 17.57 16.32
C GLY A 182 -21.28 16.26 15.92
N VAL A 183 -20.29 15.78 16.68
CA VAL A 183 -19.50 14.58 16.30
C VAL A 183 -19.34 13.61 17.46
N GLY A 184 -19.28 12.31 17.16
CA GLY A 184 -18.98 11.25 18.13
C GLY A 184 -18.16 10.10 17.52
N LEU A 185 -17.96 9.03 18.29
CA LEU A 185 -17.26 7.81 17.88
C LEU A 185 -18.22 6.61 17.92
N ASP A 186 -18.23 5.77 16.89
CA ASP A 186 -19.02 4.53 16.86
C ASP A 186 -18.14 3.31 17.15
N PHE A 187 -17.40 2.92 16.13
CA PHE A 187 -16.59 1.73 16.13
C PHE A 187 -15.19 2.07 16.62
N ILE A 188 -14.64 1.31 17.56
CA ILE A 188 -13.25 1.41 18.02
C ILE A 188 -12.62 0.01 18.02
N GLN A 189 -11.43 -0.14 17.42
CA GLN A 189 -10.65 -1.38 17.50
C GLN A 189 -9.22 -1.15 17.96
N LEU A 190 -8.69 -2.14 18.68
CA LEU A 190 -7.30 -2.23 19.08
C LEU A 190 -6.65 -3.46 18.43
N GLY A 191 -5.36 -3.40 18.12
CA GLY A 191 -4.65 -4.53 17.55
C GLY A 191 -3.15 -4.53 17.82
N ASP A 192 -2.60 -5.75 17.85
CA ASP A 192 -1.16 -6.03 17.99
C ASP A 192 -0.64 -6.80 16.75
N GLY A 193 -1.44 -6.88 15.69
CA GLY A 193 -1.07 -7.54 14.44
C GLY A 193 0.07 -6.81 13.77
N PRO A 194 0.90 -7.47 12.93
CA PRO A 194 2.01 -6.81 12.23
C PRO A 194 1.51 -5.62 11.38
N PRO A 195 2.37 -4.62 11.08
CA PRO A 195 2.01 -3.58 10.12
C PRO A 195 1.63 -4.23 8.78
N PRO A 196 0.78 -3.58 7.96
CA PRO A 196 0.65 -3.96 6.57
C PRO A 196 2.01 -4.14 5.93
N PRO A 197 2.13 -5.06 4.95
CA PRO A 197 3.39 -5.27 4.26
C PRO A 197 3.99 -3.92 3.89
N ALA A 198 5.27 -3.75 4.24
CA ALA A 198 6.01 -2.57 3.82
C ALA A 198 5.85 -2.40 2.31
N LEU A 199 5.90 -1.16 1.85
CA LEU A 199 5.91 -0.88 0.42
C LEU A 199 6.95 -1.81 -0.25
N PRO A 200 6.57 -2.56 -1.32
CA PRO A 200 7.51 -3.45 -1.98
C PRO A 200 8.78 -2.70 -2.39
N ASN A 201 9.94 -3.35 -2.28
CA ASN A 201 11.23 -2.67 -2.45
C ASN A 201 11.41 -2.00 -3.82
N ASN A 202 10.70 -2.51 -4.82
CA ASN A 202 10.62 -2.06 -6.21
C ASN A 202 9.56 -0.98 -6.47
N CYS A 203 8.93 -0.47 -5.43
CA CYS A 203 8.00 0.63 -5.52
C CYS A 203 8.60 1.91 -4.93
N VAL A 204 8.37 3.02 -5.61
CA VAL A 204 8.63 4.37 -5.11
C VAL A 204 7.30 4.99 -4.73
N GLU A 205 7.25 5.59 -3.55
CA GLU A 205 6.08 6.26 -3.01
C GLU A 205 6.43 7.68 -2.57
N THR A 206 5.52 8.59 -2.85
CA THR A 206 5.57 9.99 -2.39
C THR A 206 4.61 10.18 -1.20
N THR A 207 4.41 11.41 -0.74
CA THR A 207 3.86 11.64 0.61
C THR A 207 2.39 11.25 0.81
N TYR A 208 1.57 11.26 -0.25
CA TYR A 208 0.10 11.20 -0.16
C TYR A 208 -0.57 12.26 0.77
N VAL A 209 0.22 13.13 1.40
CA VAL A 209 -0.23 14.32 2.13
C VAL A 209 -0.82 15.30 1.12
N ASN A 210 -2.02 15.80 1.35
CA ASN A 210 -2.70 16.67 0.39
C ASN A 210 -2.94 18.08 0.96
N ASP A 211 -2.41 19.10 0.29
CA ASP A 211 -2.72 20.51 0.59
C ASP A 211 -3.22 21.27 -0.66
N ASN A 212 -3.31 20.60 -1.81
CA ASN A 212 -3.62 21.23 -3.09
C ASN A 212 -4.23 20.23 -4.11
N GLN A 213 -4.83 20.74 -5.19
CA GLN A 213 -5.46 19.93 -6.23
C GLN A 213 -5.44 20.63 -7.59
N GLY A 214 -5.31 19.86 -8.65
CA GLY A 214 -5.41 20.34 -10.04
C GLY A 214 -6.86 20.35 -10.51
N ASP A 215 -7.16 20.95 -11.66
CA ASP A 215 -8.50 20.85 -12.25
C ASP A 215 -8.82 19.45 -12.78
N ILE A 216 -10.09 19.16 -13.03
CA ILE A 216 -10.51 17.91 -13.67
C ILE A 216 -9.89 17.85 -15.06
N GLY A 217 -9.19 16.76 -15.39
CA GLY A 217 -8.44 16.67 -16.65
C GLY A 217 -7.07 17.37 -16.62
N GLY A 218 -6.69 17.96 -15.49
CA GLY A 218 -5.39 18.56 -15.27
C GLY A 218 -4.25 17.54 -15.27
N MET A 219 -3.02 18.02 -15.10
CA MET A 219 -1.83 17.19 -15.19
C MET A 219 -0.86 17.43 -14.05
N VAL A 220 -0.08 16.40 -13.74
CA VAL A 220 1.12 16.48 -12.91
C VAL A 220 2.33 16.01 -13.71
N TYR A 221 3.46 16.66 -13.50
CA TYR A 221 4.71 16.39 -14.19
C TYR A 221 5.82 16.06 -13.19
N PHE A 222 6.63 15.06 -13.54
CA PHE A 222 7.80 14.67 -12.77
C PHE A 222 8.79 13.95 -13.68
N ASP A 223 10.06 13.91 -13.25
CA ASP A 223 11.05 13.05 -13.86
C ASP A 223 11.02 11.70 -13.16
N LEU A 224 11.01 10.62 -13.95
CA LEU A 224 11.20 9.27 -13.46
C LEU A 224 12.55 8.77 -13.95
N THR A 225 13.45 8.51 -13.00
CA THR A 225 14.75 7.91 -13.28
C THR A 225 14.73 6.45 -12.92
N THR A 226 15.17 5.62 -13.86
CA THR A 226 15.29 4.18 -13.71
C THR A 226 16.77 3.79 -13.82
N THR A 227 17.28 2.94 -12.93
CA THR A 227 18.69 2.48 -13.02
C THR A 227 18.87 1.33 -14.01
N GLN A 228 17.77 0.67 -14.38
CA GLN A 228 17.71 -0.42 -15.34
C GLN A 228 16.38 -0.38 -16.09
N GLN A 229 16.22 -1.24 -17.10
CA GLN A 229 14.91 -1.38 -17.75
C GLN A 229 13.87 -1.88 -16.74
N VAL A 230 12.71 -1.23 -16.69
CA VAL A 230 11.58 -1.59 -15.83
C VAL A 230 10.31 -1.67 -16.64
N MET A 231 9.40 -2.54 -16.23
CA MET A 231 8.03 -2.56 -16.68
C MET A 231 7.15 -1.93 -15.60
N ILE A 232 6.16 -1.14 -15.98
CA ILE A 232 5.17 -0.57 -15.06
C ILE A 232 3.79 -0.95 -15.61
N GLU A 233 3.05 -1.74 -14.84
CA GLU A 233 1.71 -2.25 -15.21
C GLU A 233 0.59 -1.29 -14.79
N GLY A 234 0.90 -0.37 -13.89
CA GLY A 234 -0.04 0.57 -13.32
C GLY A 234 0.65 1.48 -12.32
N LEU A 235 -0.13 2.33 -11.68
CA LEU A 235 0.31 3.17 -10.58
C LEU A 235 -0.83 3.36 -9.59
N SER A 236 -0.51 3.81 -8.39
CA SER A 236 -1.53 4.40 -7.52
C SER A 236 -1.37 5.91 -7.53
N LEU A 237 -2.50 6.62 -7.56
CA LEU A 237 -2.52 8.07 -7.50
C LEU A 237 -3.44 8.56 -6.38
N ASN A 238 -3.14 9.74 -5.87
CA ASN A 238 -4.04 10.49 -5.01
C ASN A 238 -4.97 11.34 -5.87
N THR A 239 -6.26 11.30 -5.59
CA THR A 239 -7.29 12.06 -6.31
C THR A 239 -8.29 12.67 -5.34
N SER A 240 -8.83 13.83 -5.69
CA SER A 240 -9.94 14.45 -4.92
C SER A 240 -11.32 13.93 -5.30
N GLN A 241 -11.41 12.99 -6.24
CA GLN A 241 -12.66 12.33 -6.61
C GLN A 241 -12.81 11.01 -5.85
N GLN A 242 -14.06 10.62 -5.57
CA GLN A 242 -14.40 9.36 -4.89
C GLN A 242 -15.57 8.69 -5.61
N GLY A 243 -15.56 7.36 -5.70
CA GLY A 243 -16.66 6.55 -6.25
C GLY A 243 -16.92 6.77 -7.75
N THR A 244 -16.05 7.49 -8.45
CA THR A 244 -16.18 7.79 -9.88
C THR A 244 -15.11 7.05 -10.68
N PRO A 245 -15.39 6.65 -11.93
CA PRO A 245 -14.39 6.05 -12.80
C PRO A 245 -13.17 6.97 -12.97
N ILE A 246 -11.98 6.39 -12.88
CA ILE A 246 -10.73 7.09 -13.16
C ILE A 246 -10.52 7.19 -14.66
N GLY A 247 -10.10 8.36 -15.12
CA GLY A 247 -9.45 8.53 -16.41
C GLY A 247 -8.00 8.95 -16.23
N LEU A 248 -7.07 8.23 -16.85
CA LEU A 248 -5.65 8.51 -16.81
C LEU A 248 -4.98 8.19 -18.15
N GLU A 249 -4.25 9.17 -18.68
CA GLU A 249 -3.32 9.01 -19.79
C GLU A 249 -1.91 9.33 -19.29
N VAL A 250 -0.94 8.46 -19.62
CA VAL A 250 0.47 8.62 -19.25
C VAL A 250 1.26 8.97 -20.50
N TYR A 251 1.89 10.14 -20.47
CA TYR A 251 2.78 10.58 -21.53
C TYR A 251 4.22 10.62 -21.03
N THR A 252 5.17 10.37 -21.93
CA THR A 252 6.59 10.52 -21.66
C THR A 252 7.29 11.40 -22.68
N THR A 253 8.39 12.01 -22.26
CA THR A 253 9.35 12.73 -23.10
C THR A 253 10.78 12.29 -22.75
N PRO A 254 11.70 12.17 -23.71
CA PRO A 254 13.10 11.86 -23.41
C PRO A 254 13.74 12.91 -22.48
N GLY A 255 14.55 12.45 -21.53
CA GLY A 255 15.25 13.34 -20.61
C GLY A 255 14.35 13.82 -19.48
N THR A 256 13.85 15.06 -19.57
CA THR A 256 13.14 15.72 -18.45
C THR A 256 11.83 16.37 -18.87
N TYR A 257 10.87 16.47 -17.94
CA TYR A 257 9.66 17.27 -18.12
C TYR A 257 9.94 18.78 -18.16
N VAL A 258 11.04 19.23 -17.55
CA VAL A 258 11.34 20.66 -17.36
C VAL A 258 11.53 21.36 -18.71
N GLY A 259 10.72 22.39 -18.96
CA GLY A 259 10.70 23.13 -20.22
C GLY A 259 9.84 22.49 -21.32
N ASN A 260 9.27 21.30 -21.07
CA ASN A 260 8.40 20.59 -22.00
C ASN A 260 6.92 20.65 -21.59
N GLU A 261 6.58 21.19 -20.42
CA GLU A 261 5.24 21.10 -19.82
C GLU A 261 4.12 21.63 -20.73
N SER A 262 4.42 22.68 -21.51
CA SER A 262 3.51 23.32 -22.46
C SER A 262 3.80 22.99 -23.93
N ASN A 263 4.71 22.06 -24.20
CA ASN A 263 5.08 21.64 -25.55
C ASN A 263 4.47 20.28 -25.89
N ALA A 264 3.23 20.26 -26.37
CA ALA A 264 2.51 19.03 -26.71
C ALA A 264 3.30 18.10 -27.67
N ALA A 265 4.12 18.65 -28.56
CA ALA A 265 4.89 17.88 -29.53
C ALA A 265 6.09 17.12 -28.93
N ALA A 266 6.50 17.45 -27.70
CA ALA A 266 7.55 16.72 -26.99
C ALA A 266 7.04 15.40 -26.37
N TRP A 267 5.73 15.26 -26.21
CA TRP A 267 5.12 14.18 -25.42
C TRP A 267 4.60 13.05 -26.31
N THR A 268 4.88 11.82 -25.88
CA THR A 268 4.35 10.59 -26.49
C THR A 268 3.43 9.90 -25.51
N LEU A 269 2.19 9.58 -25.92
CA LEU A 269 1.28 8.77 -25.11
C LEU A 269 1.83 7.33 -25.05
N VAL A 270 2.08 6.82 -23.84
CA VAL A 270 2.64 5.48 -23.64
C VAL A 270 1.72 4.53 -22.90
N ALA A 271 0.78 5.04 -22.10
CA ALA A 271 -0.24 4.22 -21.44
C ALA A 271 -1.55 4.98 -21.23
N VAL A 272 -2.61 4.20 -21.08
CA VAL A 272 -3.93 4.63 -20.65
C VAL A 272 -4.42 3.67 -19.57
N ASP A 273 -5.25 4.12 -18.64
CA ASP A 273 -5.94 3.21 -17.74
C ASP A 273 -6.82 2.21 -18.51
N ASP A 274 -7.09 1.06 -17.90
CA ASP A 274 -7.92 -0.01 -18.46
C ASP A 274 -9.45 0.24 -18.35
N GLY A 275 -9.85 1.38 -17.79
CA GLY A 275 -11.24 1.75 -17.58
C GLY A 275 -11.93 1.08 -16.38
N THR A 276 -11.22 0.28 -15.58
CA THR A 276 -11.82 -0.47 -14.47
C THR A 276 -11.68 0.22 -13.12
N SER A 277 -10.77 1.19 -13.03
CA SER A 277 -10.37 1.80 -11.76
C SER A 277 -11.39 2.83 -11.26
N VAL A 278 -11.64 2.85 -9.95
CA VAL A 278 -12.59 3.76 -9.31
C VAL A 278 -11.86 4.60 -8.26
N ALA A 279 -12.12 5.91 -8.28
CA ALA A 279 -11.47 6.89 -7.43
C ALA A 279 -11.75 6.62 -5.94
N MET A 280 -10.70 6.59 -5.11
CA MET A 280 -10.82 6.29 -3.68
C MET A 280 -10.88 7.53 -2.78
N GLY A 281 -10.72 8.73 -3.33
CA GLY A 281 -10.76 9.99 -2.59
C GLY A 281 -9.39 10.45 -2.07
N THR A 282 -9.36 11.66 -1.52
CA THR A 282 -8.13 12.33 -1.12
C THR A 282 -7.46 11.61 0.05
N GLY A 283 -6.15 11.40 -0.07
CA GLY A 283 -5.33 10.72 0.94
C GLY A 283 -5.35 9.19 0.80
N PHE A 284 -6.20 8.66 -0.07
CA PHE A 284 -6.24 7.24 -0.40
C PHE A 284 -5.44 6.93 -1.67
N LYS A 285 -4.81 5.76 -1.68
CA LYS A 285 -4.10 5.23 -2.85
C LYS A 285 -5.12 4.69 -3.83
N THR A 286 -5.46 5.44 -4.88
CA THR A 286 -6.35 4.92 -5.93
C THR A 286 -5.52 4.08 -6.88
N PRO A 287 -5.63 2.73 -6.89
CA PRO A 287 -4.91 1.89 -7.83
C PRO A 287 -5.47 2.13 -9.23
N VAL A 288 -4.56 2.25 -10.20
CA VAL A 288 -4.86 2.42 -11.61
C VAL A 288 -4.06 1.40 -12.41
N THR A 289 -4.75 0.44 -13.00
CA THR A 289 -4.15 -0.53 -13.91
C THR A 289 -4.11 0.05 -15.32
N PHE A 290 -3.00 -0.13 -16.03
CA PHE A 290 -2.90 0.28 -17.42
C PHE A 290 -3.49 -0.80 -18.34
N ALA A 291 -4.14 -0.37 -19.42
CA ALA A 291 -4.63 -1.28 -20.47
C ALA A 291 -3.48 -2.06 -21.13
N SER A 292 -2.26 -1.52 -21.09
CA SER A 292 -1.04 -2.21 -21.50
C SER A 292 0.14 -1.69 -20.66
N PRO A 293 1.04 -2.57 -20.20
CA PRO A 293 2.21 -2.16 -19.42
C PRO A 293 3.14 -1.25 -20.23
N ILE A 294 3.80 -0.30 -19.56
CA ILE A 294 4.86 0.50 -20.16
C ILE A 294 6.22 -0.10 -19.86
N THR A 295 7.11 -0.13 -20.86
CA THR A 295 8.52 -0.50 -20.66
C THR A 295 9.38 0.75 -20.75
N LEU A 296 10.08 1.06 -19.67
CA LEU A 296 11.01 2.19 -19.62
C LEU A 296 12.45 1.67 -19.63
N PRO A 297 13.32 2.15 -20.53
CA PRO A 297 14.74 1.81 -20.49
C PRO A 297 15.40 2.45 -19.26
N ALA A 298 16.65 2.07 -18.98
CA ALA A 298 17.47 2.76 -17.99
C ALA A 298 17.68 4.23 -18.39
N GLY A 299 17.64 5.13 -17.41
CA GLY A 299 17.83 6.56 -17.59
C GLY A 299 16.65 7.38 -17.07
N THR A 300 16.66 8.67 -17.39
CA THR A 300 15.60 9.60 -16.97
C THR A 300 14.65 9.88 -18.12
N VAL A 301 13.36 9.81 -17.82
CA VAL A 301 12.28 10.27 -18.69
C VAL A 301 11.42 11.29 -17.96
N GLY A 302 10.99 12.33 -18.67
CA GLY A 302 9.92 13.19 -18.18
C GLY A 302 8.60 12.45 -18.30
N VAL A 303 7.75 12.53 -17.28
CA VAL A 303 6.42 11.92 -17.22
C VAL A 303 5.38 13.03 -17.03
N ALA A 304 4.29 12.94 -17.79
CA ALA A 304 3.07 13.72 -17.57
C ALA A 304 1.89 12.77 -17.36
N LEU A 305 1.24 12.88 -16.19
CA LEU A 305 0.01 12.16 -15.90
C LEU A 305 -1.17 13.08 -16.19
N VAL A 306 -1.93 12.78 -17.23
CA VAL A 306 -3.11 13.57 -17.63
C VAL A 306 -4.36 12.92 -17.07
N GLY A 307 -5.15 13.65 -16.29
CA GLY A 307 -6.35 13.15 -15.60
C GLY A 307 -7.53 12.92 -16.53
N ARG A 308 -7.36 12.19 -17.63
CA ARG A 308 -8.42 11.84 -18.57
C ARG A 308 -8.14 10.50 -19.24
N ASN A 309 -9.18 9.87 -19.76
CA ASN A 309 -9.09 8.77 -20.72
C ASN A 309 -9.96 9.10 -21.92
N SER A 310 -9.33 9.41 -23.06
CA SER A 310 -10.05 9.82 -24.26
C SER A 310 -10.95 8.71 -24.86
N ALA A 311 -10.67 7.43 -24.55
CA ALA A 311 -11.46 6.31 -25.06
C ALA A 311 -12.76 6.10 -24.27
N THR A 312 -12.72 6.29 -22.94
CA THR A 312 -13.89 6.11 -22.07
C THR A 312 -14.61 7.41 -21.77
N GLY A 313 -13.95 8.56 -21.94
CA GLY A 313 -14.43 9.88 -21.52
C GLY A 313 -14.31 10.13 -20.01
N ALA A 314 -13.75 9.18 -19.24
CA ALA A 314 -13.53 9.34 -17.81
C ALA A 314 -12.48 10.43 -17.53
N THR A 315 -12.61 11.10 -16.39
CA THR A 315 -11.71 12.19 -15.97
C THR A 315 -11.39 12.12 -14.50
N THR A 316 -10.15 12.46 -14.18
CA THR A 316 -9.58 12.47 -12.84
C THR A 316 -9.05 13.85 -12.48
N ARG A 317 -9.15 14.19 -11.19
CA ARG A 317 -8.61 15.38 -10.56
C ARG A 317 -7.46 14.96 -9.66
N HIS A 318 -6.23 15.33 -10.02
CA HIS A 318 -5.06 15.02 -9.21
C HIS A 318 -5.10 15.77 -7.88
N ALA A 319 -4.84 15.04 -6.79
CA ALA A 319 -4.57 15.61 -5.47
C ALA A 319 -3.06 15.55 -5.24
N TYR A 320 -2.44 16.70 -4.93
CA TYR A 320 -0.99 16.84 -4.84
C TYR A 320 -0.60 17.81 -3.73
N VAL A 321 0.68 17.83 -3.36
CA VAL A 321 1.19 18.78 -2.35
C VAL A 321 2.07 19.86 -2.99
N ALA A 322 2.06 21.06 -2.41
CA ALA A 322 3.04 22.09 -2.77
C ALA A 322 4.46 21.59 -2.47
N GLY A 323 5.38 21.81 -3.42
CA GLY A 323 6.79 21.48 -3.20
C GLY A 323 7.46 22.49 -2.24
N ASN A 324 8.32 22.00 -1.35
CA ASN A 324 9.02 22.83 -0.36
C ASN A 324 10.55 22.71 -0.40
N GLY A 325 11.08 21.93 -1.33
CA GLY A 325 12.51 21.64 -1.51
C GLY A 325 12.93 20.30 -0.92
N ALA A 326 12.21 19.79 0.08
CA ALA A 326 12.49 18.52 0.75
C ALA A 326 11.58 17.38 0.30
N ASN A 327 10.38 17.67 -0.22
CA ASN A 327 9.36 16.67 -0.56
C ASN A 327 9.28 16.32 -2.06
N GLN A 328 10.17 16.85 -2.91
CA GLN A 328 10.14 16.61 -4.35
C GLN A 328 10.83 15.32 -4.81
N ILE A 329 11.68 14.72 -3.97
CA ILE A 329 12.46 13.53 -4.33
C ILE A 329 11.98 12.33 -3.53
N ALA A 330 11.67 11.24 -4.22
CA ALA A 330 11.37 9.95 -3.63
C ALA A 330 12.12 8.84 -4.39
N THR A 331 12.64 7.85 -3.68
CA THR A 331 13.40 6.73 -4.26
C THR A 331 12.90 5.41 -3.68
N SER A 332 12.75 4.39 -4.52
CA SER A 332 12.40 3.03 -4.09
C SER A 332 13.50 2.43 -3.20
N ASN A 333 13.15 1.50 -2.32
CA ASN A 333 14.13 0.92 -1.37
C ASN A 333 15.28 0.18 -2.07
N ASP A 334 15.01 -0.42 -3.23
CA ASP A 334 16.03 -1.05 -4.08
C ASP A 334 16.84 -0.06 -4.93
N GLY A 335 16.52 1.24 -4.88
CA GLY A 335 17.18 2.30 -5.63
C GLY A 335 16.88 2.31 -7.14
N ARG A 336 15.96 1.48 -7.63
CA ARG A 336 15.69 1.35 -9.07
C ARG A 336 14.81 2.42 -9.65
N LEU A 337 13.93 3.01 -8.84
CA LEU A 337 13.04 4.09 -9.26
C LEU A 337 13.31 5.32 -8.42
N THR A 338 13.45 6.46 -9.08
CA THR A 338 13.49 7.77 -8.41
C THR A 338 12.53 8.73 -9.11
N ILE A 339 11.59 9.28 -8.34
CA ILE A 339 10.71 10.37 -8.75
C ILE A 339 11.36 11.68 -8.34
N SER A 340 11.50 12.60 -9.30
CA SER A 340 11.84 14.01 -9.07
C SER A 340 10.69 14.88 -9.58
N ALA A 341 9.76 15.22 -8.68
CA ALA A 341 8.56 15.96 -9.00
C ALA A 341 8.79 17.48 -9.02
N GLY A 342 7.89 18.22 -9.67
CA GLY A 342 7.97 19.68 -9.56
C GLY A 342 7.01 20.52 -10.37
N ALA A 343 6.02 19.96 -11.10
CA ALA A 343 5.05 20.81 -11.78
C ALA A 343 3.66 20.19 -11.92
N ALA A 344 2.66 21.05 -12.13
CA ALA A 344 1.31 20.69 -12.53
C ALA A 344 0.74 21.78 -13.47
N SER A 345 -0.33 21.47 -14.18
CA SER A 345 -1.13 22.48 -14.91
C SER A 345 -2.56 22.00 -15.09
N ASN A 346 -3.48 22.93 -15.40
CA ASN A 346 -4.91 22.64 -15.44
C ASN A 346 -5.46 22.35 -16.85
N GLY A 347 -4.63 22.43 -17.89
CA GLY A 347 -5.04 22.19 -19.27
C GLY A 347 -4.00 21.38 -20.03
N THR A 348 -4.44 20.41 -20.84
CA THR A 348 -3.55 19.46 -21.51
C THR A 348 -2.49 20.16 -22.38
N PHE A 349 -1.23 20.04 -22.00
CA PHE A 349 -0.06 20.69 -22.59
C PHE A 349 -0.26 22.16 -22.95
N ALA A 350 -1.04 22.90 -22.16
CA ALA A 350 -1.38 24.30 -22.43
C ALA A 350 -1.61 25.08 -21.12
N GLY A 351 -1.53 26.40 -21.21
CA GLY A 351 -1.82 27.30 -20.10
C GLY A 351 -0.67 27.44 -19.09
N THR A 352 -1.02 27.87 -17.87
CA THR A 352 -0.06 28.19 -16.82
C THR A 352 0.47 26.93 -16.14
N VAL A 353 1.80 26.84 -16.04
CA VAL A 353 2.49 25.81 -15.25
C VAL A 353 2.61 26.28 -13.81
N PHE A 354 2.15 25.45 -12.87
CA PHE A 354 2.29 25.66 -11.43
C PHE A 354 3.49 24.86 -10.94
N SER A 355 4.45 25.53 -10.30
CA SER A 355 5.65 24.91 -9.76
C SER A 355 6.05 25.58 -8.43
N PRO A 356 6.51 24.83 -7.43
CA PRO A 356 6.65 23.37 -7.42
C PRO A 356 5.36 22.63 -7.00
N ARG A 357 5.08 21.48 -7.64
CA ARG A 357 4.00 20.55 -7.28
C ARG A 357 4.53 19.13 -7.24
N VAL A 358 4.20 18.42 -6.17
CA VAL A 358 4.67 17.04 -5.93
C VAL A 358 3.54 16.09 -6.26
N PHE A 359 3.76 15.23 -7.25
CA PHE A 359 2.88 14.10 -7.52
C PHE A 359 2.72 13.27 -6.25
N ASN A 360 1.48 13.04 -5.82
CA ASN A 360 1.17 12.10 -4.75
C ASN A 360 0.69 10.80 -5.36
N GLY A 361 1.56 9.81 -5.32
CA GLY A 361 1.30 8.49 -5.85
C GLY A 361 2.39 7.49 -5.54
N THR A 362 2.12 6.27 -5.97
CA THR A 362 3.00 5.11 -5.86
C THR A 362 3.22 4.56 -7.25
N ILE A 363 4.47 4.35 -7.64
CA ILE A 363 4.82 3.67 -8.89
C ILE A 363 5.64 2.46 -8.51
N CYS A 364 5.18 1.30 -8.94
CA CYS A 364 5.91 0.06 -8.80
C CYS A 364 6.48 -0.33 -10.15
N ALA A 365 7.77 -0.67 -10.19
CA ALA A 365 8.21 -1.56 -11.25
C ALA A 365 7.45 -2.86 -11.01
N ALA A 366 6.72 -3.37 -12.01
CA ALA A 366 6.13 -4.69 -11.94
C ALA A 366 7.20 -5.67 -11.45
N GLY A 367 6.79 -6.65 -10.62
CA GLY A 367 7.69 -7.68 -10.08
C GLY A 367 8.62 -8.13 -11.18
N ASP A 368 9.92 -8.18 -10.87
CA ASP A 368 11.00 -8.01 -11.85
C ASP A 368 10.66 -8.57 -13.23
N PRO A 369 10.85 -7.78 -14.31
CA PRO A 369 10.31 -8.06 -15.64
C PRO A 369 10.42 -9.56 -15.90
N THR A 370 9.28 -10.28 -15.93
CA THR A 370 9.38 -11.73 -16.00
C THR A 370 10.27 -12.10 -17.18
N ILE A 371 11.38 -12.76 -16.91
CA ILE A 371 12.36 -13.09 -17.93
C ILE A 371 12.04 -14.47 -18.48
N GLY A 372 12.11 -14.60 -19.79
CA GLY A 372 11.90 -15.85 -20.48
C GLY A 372 10.48 -16.11 -20.96
N THR A 373 10.32 -17.23 -21.64
CA THR A 373 9.09 -17.65 -22.32
C THR A 373 8.58 -18.94 -21.71
N ARG A 374 7.32 -18.95 -21.28
CA ARG A 374 6.66 -20.17 -20.79
C ARG A 374 6.48 -21.18 -21.92
N TYR A 375 6.62 -22.45 -21.59
CA TYR A 375 6.43 -23.59 -22.49
C TYR A 375 5.92 -24.78 -21.69
N CYS A 376 5.47 -25.84 -22.36
CA CYS A 376 4.87 -26.99 -21.68
C CYS A 376 3.65 -26.61 -20.80
N SER A 377 2.86 -25.64 -21.29
CA SER A 377 1.76 -25.01 -20.58
C SER A 377 0.43 -25.31 -21.29
N PRO A 378 -0.69 -25.48 -20.56
CA PRO A 378 -0.76 -25.54 -19.10
C PRO A 378 -0.17 -26.85 -18.54
N ALA A 379 0.24 -26.81 -17.27
CA ALA A 379 0.65 -28.01 -16.54
C ALA A 379 -0.53 -28.96 -16.29
N ASN A 380 -0.23 -30.14 -15.76
CA ASN A 380 -1.27 -31.02 -15.24
C ASN A 380 -1.90 -30.40 -13.98
N VAL A 381 -3.22 -30.51 -13.86
CA VAL A 381 -3.96 -30.06 -12.67
C VAL A 381 -3.45 -30.82 -11.44
N ASN A 382 -3.24 -30.09 -10.34
CA ASN A 382 -2.82 -30.64 -9.05
C ASN A 382 -4.00 -30.70 -8.05
N SER A 383 -3.76 -31.16 -6.82
CA SER A 383 -4.82 -31.32 -5.82
C SER A 383 -5.50 -30.02 -5.35
N SER A 384 -4.95 -28.83 -5.67
CA SER A 384 -5.61 -27.54 -5.48
C SER A 384 -6.78 -27.32 -6.46
N GLY A 385 -6.86 -28.13 -7.52
CA GLY A 385 -7.81 -27.94 -8.63
C GLY A 385 -7.28 -27.05 -9.75
N MET A 386 -6.07 -26.49 -9.61
CA MET A 386 -5.40 -25.65 -10.61
C MET A 386 -4.13 -26.33 -11.16
N PRO A 387 -3.72 -26.05 -12.41
CA PRO A 387 -2.39 -26.42 -12.90
C PRO A 387 -1.34 -25.49 -12.26
N GLY A 388 -0.27 -26.06 -11.71
CA GLY A 388 0.82 -25.25 -11.15
C GLY A 388 1.52 -24.44 -12.25
N SER A 389 1.89 -23.19 -11.97
CA SER A 389 2.58 -22.32 -12.93
C SER A 389 3.96 -21.90 -12.43
N ILE A 390 4.92 -21.67 -13.34
CA ILE A 390 6.24 -21.09 -13.02
C ILE A 390 6.43 -19.74 -13.73
N THR A 391 7.03 -18.81 -13.01
CA THR A 391 7.56 -17.55 -13.53
C THR A 391 9.01 -17.39 -13.11
N VAL A 392 9.78 -16.63 -13.90
CA VAL A 392 11.13 -16.18 -13.51
C VAL A 392 11.09 -14.67 -13.49
N ALA A 393 11.51 -14.09 -12.38
CA ALA A 393 11.66 -12.66 -12.21
C ALA A 393 13.16 -12.34 -12.12
N GLY A 394 13.56 -11.15 -12.52
CA GLY A 394 14.89 -10.59 -12.28
C GLY A 394 15.48 -9.96 -13.54
N SER A 395 16.76 -10.21 -13.77
CA SER A 395 17.51 -9.77 -14.93
C SER A 395 18.01 -10.97 -15.75
N SER A 396 17.86 -10.90 -17.07
CA SER A 396 18.52 -11.83 -17.98
C SER A 396 20.00 -11.52 -18.17
N SER A 397 20.53 -10.44 -17.58
CA SER A 397 21.96 -10.16 -17.62
C SER A 397 22.72 -11.02 -16.61
N VAL A 398 23.69 -11.80 -17.09
CA VAL A 398 24.50 -12.66 -16.21
C VAL A 398 25.27 -11.85 -15.17
N ALA A 399 25.72 -10.65 -15.53
CA ALA A 399 26.49 -9.77 -14.66
C ALA A 399 25.71 -9.26 -13.45
N MET A 400 24.38 -9.13 -13.56
CA MET A 400 23.53 -8.66 -12.47
C MET A 400 23.31 -9.74 -11.41
N ASN A 401 23.33 -11.02 -11.81
CA ASN A 401 23.15 -12.17 -10.90
C ASN A 401 21.91 -12.03 -9.99
N ASP A 402 20.83 -11.53 -10.57
CA ASP A 402 19.59 -11.19 -9.89
C ASP A 402 18.45 -11.92 -10.58
N VAL A 403 18.12 -13.12 -10.10
CA VAL A 403 17.08 -13.99 -10.66
C VAL A 403 16.34 -14.69 -9.54
N GLU A 404 15.01 -14.63 -9.57
CA GLU A 404 14.12 -15.37 -8.69
C GLU A 404 13.21 -16.30 -9.50
N LEU A 405 13.16 -17.57 -9.12
CA LEU A 405 12.19 -18.53 -9.63
C LEU A 405 10.97 -18.54 -8.71
N ARG A 406 9.77 -18.42 -9.28
CA ARG A 406 8.52 -18.43 -8.52
C ARG A 406 7.56 -19.46 -9.09
N GLY A 407 6.97 -20.27 -8.22
CA GLY A 407 5.89 -21.20 -8.55
C GLY A 407 4.60 -20.79 -7.84
N ASP A 408 3.48 -20.82 -8.56
CA ASP A 408 2.15 -20.45 -8.09
C ASP A 408 1.14 -21.59 -8.33
N ASP A 409 -0.06 -21.46 -7.76
CA ASP A 409 -1.18 -22.41 -7.87
C ASP A 409 -0.88 -23.82 -7.33
N LEU A 410 0.00 -23.92 -6.34
CA LEU A 410 0.43 -25.18 -5.72
C LEU A 410 -0.51 -25.59 -4.56
N PRO A 411 -0.57 -26.87 -4.18
CA PRO A 411 -1.23 -27.28 -2.94
C PRO A 411 -0.60 -26.56 -1.74
N SER A 412 -1.41 -26.01 -0.83
CA SER A 412 -0.92 -25.32 0.37
C SER A 412 -0.09 -26.26 1.25
N PHE A 413 0.93 -25.70 1.90
CA PHE A 413 1.88 -26.41 2.79
C PHE A 413 2.66 -27.56 2.14
N SER A 414 2.69 -27.61 0.81
CA SER A 414 3.46 -28.61 0.08
C SER A 414 4.93 -28.23 0.04
N PHE A 415 5.82 -29.24 -0.01
CA PHE A 415 7.25 -29.04 -0.23
C PHE A 415 7.61 -29.29 -1.69
N GLY A 416 8.57 -28.51 -2.21
CA GLY A 416 9.02 -28.59 -3.60
C GLY A 416 10.41 -28.01 -3.78
N PHE A 417 10.95 -28.18 -4.98
CA PHE A 417 12.22 -27.62 -5.38
C PHE A 417 12.30 -27.41 -6.89
N PHE A 418 13.04 -26.39 -7.30
CA PHE A 418 13.19 -26.04 -8.70
C PHE A 418 14.21 -26.94 -9.41
N LEU A 419 13.95 -27.17 -10.69
CA LEU A 419 14.77 -27.91 -11.62
C LEU A 419 15.32 -26.96 -12.67
N THR A 420 16.47 -27.29 -13.25
CA THR A 420 17.05 -26.51 -14.34
C THR A 420 17.74 -27.39 -15.38
N SER A 421 17.74 -26.98 -16.65
CA SER A 421 18.48 -27.62 -17.73
C SER A 421 18.66 -26.70 -18.93
N THR A 422 19.72 -26.87 -19.70
CA THR A 422 19.88 -26.22 -21.02
C THR A 422 19.07 -26.90 -22.12
N THR A 423 18.47 -28.07 -21.86
CA THR A 423 17.69 -28.82 -22.84
C THR A 423 16.24 -28.98 -22.40
N GLN A 424 15.31 -28.52 -23.24
CA GLN A 424 13.88 -28.81 -23.09
C GLN A 424 13.60 -30.27 -23.43
N GLY A 425 12.60 -30.85 -22.79
CA GLY A 425 12.20 -32.24 -23.02
C GLY A 425 10.73 -32.44 -22.73
N PHE A 426 10.30 -33.69 -22.82
CA PHE A 426 8.98 -34.09 -22.37
C PHE A 426 9.01 -35.56 -21.93
N VAL A 427 8.84 -35.79 -20.63
CA VAL A 427 8.65 -37.11 -20.05
C VAL A 427 7.33 -37.11 -19.31
N ALA A 428 6.38 -37.89 -19.82
CA ALA A 428 5.08 -38.02 -19.19
C ALA A 428 5.19 -38.81 -17.88
N ASN A 429 4.59 -38.29 -16.81
CA ASN A 429 4.41 -38.96 -15.53
C ASN A 429 5.67 -39.65 -14.96
N PRO A 430 6.83 -38.97 -14.89
CA PRO A 430 8.09 -39.61 -14.51
C PRO A 430 8.02 -40.10 -13.07
N ALA A 431 8.50 -41.34 -12.84
CA ALA A 431 8.54 -41.97 -11.53
C ALA A 431 7.19 -41.97 -10.77
N GLY A 432 6.06 -42.01 -11.51
CA GLY A 432 4.71 -42.01 -10.92
C GLY A 432 4.17 -40.63 -10.56
N SER A 433 4.80 -39.54 -11.03
CA SER A 433 4.24 -38.19 -10.93
C SER A 433 2.95 -38.03 -11.73
N GLN A 434 2.02 -37.21 -11.26
CA GLN A 434 0.85 -36.79 -12.05
C GLN A 434 1.20 -35.74 -13.11
N GLY A 435 2.30 -35.01 -12.92
CA GLY A 435 2.77 -34.00 -13.85
C GLY A 435 3.73 -34.53 -14.89
N ASN A 436 4.02 -33.69 -15.88
CA ASN A 436 5.00 -33.98 -16.93
C ASN A 436 6.31 -33.21 -16.68
N LEU A 437 7.44 -33.90 -16.82
CA LEU A 437 8.76 -33.27 -16.75
C LEU A 437 9.12 -32.70 -18.12
N CYS A 438 9.29 -31.38 -18.20
CA CYS A 438 9.49 -30.66 -19.46
C CYS A 438 10.98 -30.29 -19.70
N LEU A 439 11.88 -30.97 -19.00
CA LEU A 439 13.33 -30.83 -19.08
C LEU A 439 13.95 -32.15 -19.54
N ALA A 440 15.06 -32.08 -20.27
CA ALA A 440 15.86 -33.23 -20.68
C ALA A 440 17.36 -32.94 -20.49
N GLY A 441 18.22 -33.87 -20.92
CA GLY A 441 19.66 -33.70 -20.83
C GLY A 441 20.18 -33.72 -19.38
N ALA A 442 21.12 -32.82 -19.08
CA ALA A 442 21.76 -32.72 -17.77
C ALA A 442 20.90 -31.88 -16.80
N ILE A 443 19.89 -32.51 -16.19
CA ILE A 443 18.92 -31.82 -15.30
C ILE A 443 19.54 -31.58 -13.91
N GLY A 444 19.73 -30.30 -13.59
CA GLY A 444 20.09 -29.81 -12.26
C GLY A 444 18.91 -29.73 -11.30
N ARG A 445 19.21 -29.73 -10.00
CA ARG A 445 18.21 -29.62 -8.92
C ARG A 445 18.68 -28.61 -7.88
N PHE A 446 17.85 -27.64 -7.56
CA PHE A 446 18.10 -26.71 -6.47
C PHE A 446 17.68 -27.35 -5.13
N VAL A 447 18.57 -28.15 -4.55
CA VAL A 447 18.33 -28.93 -3.30
C VAL A 447 19.39 -28.69 -2.22
N GLY A 448 20.18 -27.64 -2.36
CA GLY A 448 21.10 -27.17 -1.33
C GLY A 448 20.38 -26.60 -0.10
N SER A 449 21.16 -26.15 0.88
CA SER A 449 20.62 -25.51 2.09
C SER A 449 19.71 -24.34 1.72
N GLY A 450 18.46 -24.37 2.19
CA GLY A 450 17.45 -23.33 1.91
C GLY A 450 16.85 -23.35 0.51
N GLN A 451 17.13 -24.35 -0.34
CA GLN A 451 16.59 -24.41 -1.72
C GLN A 451 15.33 -25.28 -1.86
N ILE A 452 15.05 -26.13 -0.86
CA ILE A 452 13.77 -26.84 -0.76
C ILE A 452 12.78 -25.88 -0.09
N GLN A 453 11.72 -25.52 -0.80
CA GLN A 453 10.73 -24.52 -0.39
C GLN A 453 9.44 -25.18 0.09
N ASN A 454 8.67 -24.44 0.90
CA ASN A 454 7.31 -24.79 1.29
C ASN A 454 6.33 -23.77 0.70
N SER A 455 5.22 -24.23 0.12
CA SER A 455 4.24 -23.34 -0.54
C SER A 455 3.41 -22.48 0.42
N GLY A 456 3.46 -22.76 1.73
CA GLY A 456 2.71 -22.05 2.74
C GLY A 456 1.19 -22.07 2.50
N VAL A 457 0.47 -21.16 3.16
CA VAL A 457 -0.98 -21.01 2.99
C VAL A 457 -1.35 -20.55 1.58
N ALA A 458 -0.52 -19.70 0.98
CA ALA A 458 -0.79 -19.05 -0.30
C ALA A 458 -0.61 -19.97 -1.52
N GLY A 459 -0.02 -21.17 -1.35
CA GLY A 459 0.21 -22.08 -2.47
C GLY A 459 1.33 -21.60 -3.40
N THR A 460 2.34 -20.90 -2.88
CA THR A 460 3.39 -20.26 -3.67
C THR A 460 4.79 -20.56 -3.14
N MET A 461 5.77 -20.80 -4.01
CA MET A 461 7.19 -20.96 -3.66
C MET A 461 8.05 -19.95 -4.40
N ALA A 462 9.03 -19.36 -3.75
CA ALA A 462 10.02 -18.47 -4.38
C ALA A 462 11.45 -18.90 -4.03
N LEU A 463 12.37 -18.77 -4.98
CA LEU A 463 13.79 -19.07 -4.79
C LEU A 463 14.65 -18.11 -5.61
N ALA A 464 15.38 -17.23 -4.93
CA ALA A 464 16.50 -16.50 -5.53
C ALA A 464 17.63 -17.48 -5.90
N ILE A 465 18.07 -17.45 -7.16
CA ILE A 465 19.12 -18.32 -7.69
C ILE A 465 20.39 -17.54 -7.98
N ASN A 466 21.53 -18.18 -7.76
CA ASN A 466 22.84 -17.63 -8.10
C ASN A 466 23.28 -18.18 -9.47
N LEU A 467 23.39 -17.31 -10.48
CA LEU A 467 23.86 -17.63 -11.82
C LEU A 467 25.29 -18.18 -11.84
N ASN A 468 26.11 -17.89 -10.82
CA ASN A 468 27.46 -18.46 -10.69
C ASN A 468 27.49 -19.85 -10.04
N GLN A 469 26.35 -20.35 -9.57
CA GLN A 469 26.22 -21.61 -8.83
C GLN A 469 25.01 -22.42 -9.31
N HIS A 470 24.83 -22.52 -10.62
CA HIS A 470 23.75 -23.32 -11.21
C HIS A 470 24.02 -24.81 -11.08
N PRO A 471 23.10 -25.60 -10.51
CA PRO A 471 23.32 -27.03 -10.35
C PRO A 471 23.24 -27.77 -11.68
N THR A 472 24.10 -28.76 -11.84
CA THR A 472 24.02 -29.81 -12.88
C THR A 472 24.25 -31.16 -12.20
N PRO A 473 23.94 -32.30 -12.85
CA PRO A 473 24.25 -33.63 -12.30
C PRO A 473 25.73 -33.84 -11.96
N THR A 474 26.64 -33.10 -12.59
CA THR A 474 28.10 -33.25 -12.42
C THR A 474 28.73 -32.18 -11.53
N GLY A 475 27.95 -31.26 -10.97
CA GLY A 475 28.45 -30.17 -10.11
C GLY A 475 27.80 -28.83 -10.42
N LEU A 476 28.27 -27.78 -9.75
CA LEU A 476 27.83 -26.42 -9.99
C LEU A 476 28.57 -25.81 -11.18
N VAL A 477 27.86 -25.04 -12.01
CA VAL A 477 28.41 -24.29 -13.15
C VAL A 477 27.97 -22.84 -13.09
N ALA A 478 28.68 -21.95 -13.80
CA ALA A 478 28.25 -20.58 -14.01
C ALA A 478 27.51 -20.44 -15.34
N VAL A 479 26.31 -19.85 -15.32
CA VAL A 479 25.58 -19.43 -16.51
C VAL A 479 26.41 -18.42 -17.28
N GLN A 480 26.51 -18.56 -18.59
CA GLN A 480 27.27 -17.65 -19.46
C GLN A 480 26.33 -16.82 -20.35
N PRO A 481 26.70 -15.58 -20.70
CA PRO A 481 26.01 -14.80 -21.72
C PRO A 481 25.80 -15.59 -23.01
N GLY A 482 24.63 -15.45 -23.62
CA GLY A 482 24.19 -16.18 -24.82
C GLY A 482 23.66 -17.59 -24.56
N GLN A 483 23.70 -18.10 -23.31
CA GLN A 483 23.11 -19.39 -22.97
C GLN A 483 21.61 -19.28 -22.73
N THR A 484 20.89 -20.34 -23.08
CA THR A 484 19.48 -20.53 -22.70
C THR A 484 19.39 -21.59 -21.62
N TRP A 485 18.72 -21.26 -20.51
CA TRP A 485 18.41 -22.17 -19.42
C TRP A 485 16.90 -22.28 -19.23
N ASN A 486 16.45 -23.48 -18.91
CA ASN A 486 15.04 -23.80 -18.74
C ASN A 486 14.81 -24.23 -17.29
N TYR A 487 13.67 -23.84 -16.74
CA TYR A 487 13.31 -24.10 -15.34
C TYR A 487 11.92 -24.71 -15.26
N GLN A 488 11.72 -25.55 -14.24
CA GLN A 488 10.44 -26.15 -13.89
C GLN A 488 10.44 -26.43 -12.38
N LEU A 489 9.29 -26.31 -11.71
CA LEU A 489 9.17 -26.68 -10.31
C LEU A 489 8.61 -28.10 -10.18
N TRP A 490 9.25 -28.93 -9.36
CA TRP A 490 8.67 -30.17 -8.86
C TRP A 490 8.12 -29.94 -7.45
N PHE A 491 6.94 -30.46 -7.16
CA PHE A 491 6.33 -30.34 -5.84
C PHE A 491 5.58 -31.61 -5.42
N ARG A 492 5.46 -31.81 -4.10
CA ARG A 492 4.62 -32.87 -3.53
C ARG A 492 3.15 -32.56 -3.76
N ASP A 493 2.36 -33.59 -3.97
CA ASP A 493 0.93 -33.45 -4.21
C ASP A 493 0.17 -34.61 -3.56
N SER A 494 -1.15 -34.52 -3.43
CA SER A 494 -1.98 -35.58 -2.85
C SER A 494 -3.35 -35.63 -3.51
N VAL A 495 -3.63 -36.69 -4.28
CA VAL A 495 -4.93 -36.87 -4.93
C VAL A 495 -5.66 -38.04 -4.30
N GLY A 496 -6.90 -37.79 -3.86
CA GLY A 496 -7.72 -38.78 -3.14
C GLY A 496 -7.07 -39.29 -1.84
N GLY A 497 -6.25 -38.45 -1.18
CA GLY A 497 -5.51 -38.83 0.03
C GLY A 497 -4.26 -39.68 -0.20
N THR A 498 -3.91 -39.97 -1.46
CA THR A 498 -2.69 -40.71 -1.81
C THR A 498 -1.57 -39.76 -2.18
N ALA A 499 -0.42 -39.92 -1.54
CA ALA A 499 0.77 -39.11 -1.82
C ALA A 499 1.28 -39.35 -3.25
N VAL A 500 1.44 -38.26 -3.99
CA VAL A 500 1.96 -38.23 -5.36
C VAL A 500 2.90 -37.02 -5.50
N SER A 501 3.28 -36.68 -6.73
CA SER A 501 3.96 -35.43 -7.04
C SER A 501 3.43 -34.85 -8.32
N ASN A 502 3.76 -33.58 -8.58
CA ASN A 502 3.37 -32.89 -9.78
C ASN A 502 4.45 -31.88 -10.21
N PHE A 503 4.29 -31.31 -11.40
CA PHE A 503 5.19 -30.33 -11.97
C PHE A 503 4.40 -29.11 -12.42
N THR A 504 5.03 -27.94 -12.38
CA THR A 504 4.51 -26.74 -13.07
C THR A 504 4.70 -26.87 -14.58
N ASP A 505 4.27 -25.87 -15.34
CA ASP A 505 4.78 -25.67 -16.70
C ASP A 505 6.28 -25.32 -16.67
N GLY A 506 6.89 -25.18 -17.84
CA GLY A 506 8.30 -24.81 -18.00
C GLY A 506 8.47 -23.35 -18.38
N VAL A 507 9.63 -22.78 -18.08
CA VAL A 507 10.02 -21.43 -18.54
C VAL A 507 11.45 -21.43 -19.08
N SER A 508 11.66 -20.78 -20.21
CA SER A 508 12.94 -20.73 -20.94
C SER A 508 13.50 -19.32 -20.94
N VAL A 509 14.70 -19.13 -20.37
CA VAL A 509 15.35 -17.82 -20.23
C VAL A 509 16.63 -17.82 -21.06
N MET A 510 16.74 -16.85 -21.98
CA MET A 510 18.00 -16.54 -22.67
C MET A 510 18.75 -15.47 -21.87
N PHE A 511 19.94 -15.82 -21.39
CA PHE A 511 20.81 -14.93 -20.63
C PHE A 511 21.76 -14.17 -21.55
N GLN A 512 22.07 -12.91 -21.21
CA GLN A 512 22.86 -11.97 -22.02
C GLN A 512 23.98 -11.29 -21.25
#